data_AF-A0A0F9ID19-F1
#
_entry.id   AF-A0A0F9ID19-F1
#
_cell.length_a   1.000
_cell.length_b   1.000
_cell.length_c   1.000
_cell.angle_alpha   90.00
_cell.angle_beta   90.00
_cell.angle_gamma   90.00
#
_symmetry.space_group_name_H-M   'P 1'
#
loop_
_entity.id
_entity.type
_entity.pdbx_description
1 polymer ?
#
loop_
_entity_poly.entity_id
_entity_poly.type
_entity_poly.pdbx_seq_one_letter_code
_entity_poly.pdbx_strand_id
1 'polypeptide(L)'
;MTPLFQELPLARAAPAWQNAAMTDGERALRRHWRRRRYVVALVAVYAASILVARVWWGHHADGRLSEVVNAIRARGEPLGWPDLARPAITDDQNAVLLYRQAAELPLLWQDLDDLPDLFSSGPELGDDLPAEQRHKLARLKSMLRYLGDAPKFRRDHAADVAEILRLSRDARRLCRLARSRPGANWQRDYSGPALGSLTTDIRPCHDLARLLVVAALTAHEAGDHAEAIECILDVLRLARALEADPSLISHLSAVGIAAMAVQATENILPDLKLSANDPRAATRRQAEALLYELLDERPAAEGLVLALASERCVQYDTTERFRGPQGPGDRKMAWPRYALLQFVIGPAWQLDEARLLRYMSALVAAAKAPDLPTAGKLYPKYTDPTALKRTARMLSTVLMPSLGRVHELHFEAIASRRLAATAVAIRLYESDHGQRPAKLEELAPKYLPALPADPFIVDGRACGYLSGGKPALIYYVARDGADNGGRYDADGDGFVDHRDRCGSIDWVFFLNGHRPVKESLWEDPDADPAPRVPPTGPFDPPPGRPASRPQRPPQHEQHRQPRK
;
A
#
# COMPACT_ATOMS: atom_id res chain seq x y z
N MET A 1 59.79 56.32 94.13
CA MET A 1 60.15 57.58 93.44
C MET A 1 59.01 57.93 92.49
N THR A 2 58.19 58.90 92.89
CA THR A 2 57.31 59.74 92.05
C THR A 2 58.16 60.51 91.01
N PRO A 3 57.60 61.02 89.88
CA PRO A 3 56.48 61.98 89.85
C PRO A 3 55.36 61.61 88.84
N LEU A 4 54.07 61.81 89.11
CA LEU A 4 53.31 63.08 89.17
C LEU A 4 53.30 63.85 87.84
N PHE A 5 52.30 63.60 86.99
CA PHE A 5 51.68 64.64 86.14
C PHE A 5 50.21 64.30 85.79
N GLN A 6 49.36 65.20 86.28
CA GLN A 6 47.94 65.47 86.13
C GLN A 6 47.09 64.81 85.01
N GLU A 7 45.88 64.42 85.41
CA GLU A 7 44.74 64.07 84.57
C GLU A 7 44.10 65.30 83.89
N LEU A 8 43.64 65.12 82.64
CA LEU A 8 42.63 65.92 81.94
C LEU A 8 41.76 64.96 81.11
N PRO A 9 40.42 64.96 81.25
CA PRO A 9 39.56 63.99 80.57
C PRO A 9 39.20 64.52 79.17
N LEU A 10 39.87 64.01 78.13
CA LEU A 10 39.45 64.23 76.74
C LEU A 10 38.55 63.07 76.30
N ALA A 11 37.29 63.39 76.08
CA ALA A 11 36.25 62.53 75.55
C ALA A 11 36.74 61.69 74.35
N ARG A 12 36.50 60.38 74.40
CA ARG A 12 36.65 59.49 73.25
C ARG A 12 35.61 59.86 72.20
N ALA A 13 35.95 60.81 71.31
CA ALA A 13 35.26 60.99 70.06
C ALA A 13 35.49 59.74 69.20
N ALA A 14 34.40 59.04 68.85
CA ALA A 14 34.44 57.95 67.88
C ALA A 14 35.01 58.49 66.54
N PRO A 15 35.81 57.71 65.80
CA PRO A 15 36.39 58.19 64.55
C PRO A 15 35.29 58.50 63.50
N ALA A 16 35.26 59.73 63.01
CA ALA A 16 34.29 60.27 62.06
C ALA A 16 34.41 59.72 60.61
N TRP A 17 34.97 58.52 60.41
CA TRP A 17 35.05 57.86 59.09
C TRP A 17 33.99 56.77 58.87
N GLN A 18 33.08 56.54 59.82
CA GLN A 18 32.00 55.56 59.66
C GLN A 18 30.75 56.08 58.89
N ASN A 19 30.72 57.35 58.48
CA ASN A 19 29.63 57.93 57.68
C ASN A 19 30.17 58.70 56.47
N ALA A 20 30.96 58.07 55.61
CA ALA A 20 31.14 58.58 54.26
C ALA A 20 29.81 58.37 53.51
N ALA A 21 29.00 59.43 53.38
CA ALA A 21 27.81 59.41 52.55
C ALA A 21 28.24 59.06 51.11
N MET A 22 27.84 57.87 50.64
CA MET A 22 28.11 57.43 49.26
C MET A 22 27.81 58.56 48.28
N THR A 23 28.76 58.84 47.39
CA THR A 23 28.59 59.81 46.31
C THR A 23 27.41 59.39 45.41
N ASP A 24 26.76 60.34 44.74
CA ASP A 24 25.64 60.02 43.85
C ASP A 24 26.03 59.05 42.71
N GLY A 25 27.30 59.09 42.29
CA GLY A 25 27.89 58.11 41.36
C GLY A 25 27.95 56.69 41.93
N GLU A 26 28.38 56.51 43.18
CA GLU A 26 28.41 55.21 43.85
C GLU A 26 26.99 54.64 44.09
N ARG A 27 26.03 55.51 44.45
CA ARG A 27 24.60 55.14 44.57
C ARG A 27 24.01 54.71 43.22
N ALA A 28 24.36 55.40 42.13
CA ALA A 28 23.95 55.04 40.77
C ALA A 28 24.54 53.70 40.32
N LEU A 29 25.83 53.46 40.55
CA LEU A 29 26.52 52.20 40.24
C LEU A 29 25.93 51.02 41.03
N ARG A 30 25.68 51.16 42.34
CA ARG A 30 25.02 50.12 43.15
C ARG A 30 23.62 49.78 42.64
N ARG A 31 22.82 50.78 42.24
CA ARG A 31 21.49 50.57 41.65
C ARG A 31 21.57 49.86 40.30
N HIS A 32 22.54 50.22 39.45
CA HIS A 32 22.80 49.55 38.17
C HIS A 32 23.16 48.06 38.37
N TRP A 33 24.10 47.75 39.27
CA TRP A 33 24.49 46.36 39.57
C TRP A 33 23.37 45.56 40.26
N ARG A 34 22.58 46.16 41.14
CA ARG A 34 21.39 45.52 41.71
C ARG A 34 20.36 45.20 40.63
N ARG A 35 20.02 46.16 39.76
CA ARG A 35 19.08 45.95 38.64
C ARG A 35 19.59 44.85 37.70
N ARG A 36 20.89 44.84 37.37
CA ARG A 36 21.51 43.78 36.56
C ARG A 36 21.39 42.41 37.23
N ARG A 37 21.63 42.31 38.54
CA ARG A 37 21.43 41.06 39.31
C ARG A 37 19.97 40.59 39.31
N TYR A 38 19.00 41.49 39.48
CA TYR A 38 17.58 41.15 39.40
C TYR A 38 17.18 40.65 38.00
N VAL A 39 17.66 41.30 36.93
CA VAL A 39 17.41 40.86 35.54
C VAL A 39 18.02 39.49 35.30
N VAL A 40 19.26 39.24 35.73
CA VAL A 40 19.91 37.93 35.61
C VAL A 40 19.14 36.85 36.39
N ALA A 41 18.69 37.15 37.61
CA ALA A 41 17.90 36.21 38.41
C ALA A 41 16.55 35.90 37.73
N LEU A 42 15.87 36.90 37.16
CA LEU A 42 14.61 36.71 36.45
C LEU A 42 14.79 35.86 35.19
N VAL A 43 15.86 36.10 34.41
CA VAL A 43 16.23 35.27 33.26
C VAL A 43 16.55 33.83 33.70
N ALA A 44 17.27 33.65 34.81
CA ALA A 44 17.60 32.33 35.34
C ALA A 44 16.34 31.56 35.78
N VAL A 45 15.40 32.20 36.47
CA VAL A 45 14.12 31.60 36.86
C VAL A 45 13.28 31.23 35.64
N TYR A 46 13.24 32.09 34.62
CA TYR A 46 12.54 31.80 33.37
C TYR A 46 13.20 30.63 32.60
N ALA A 47 14.53 30.58 32.54
CA ALA A 47 15.23 29.46 31.94
C ALA A 47 14.99 28.15 32.71
N ALA A 48 14.96 28.21 34.05
CA ALA A 48 14.64 27.06 34.90
C ALA A 48 13.20 26.58 34.72
N SER A 49 12.22 27.48 34.58
CA SER A 49 10.82 27.10 34.35
C SER A 49 10.62 26.45 32.98
N ILE A 50 11.30 26.93 31.93
CA ILE A 50 11.33 26.28 30.61
C ILE A 50 11.94 24.88 30.73
N LEU A 51 13.04 24.73 31.48
CA LEU A 51 13.68 23.43 31.68
C LEU A 51 12.76 22.45 32.41
N VAL A 52 12.09 22.88 33.48
CA VAL A 52 11.11 22.06 34.21
C VAL A 52 9.95 21.66 33.30
N ALA A 53 9.37 22.61 32.55
CA ALA A 53 8.30 22.32 31.59
C ALA A 53 8.75 21.31 30.52
N ARG A 54 10.00 21.42 30.06
CA ARG A 54 10.58 20.51 29.07
C ARG A 54 10.82 19.10 29.64
N VAL A 55 11.31 18.98 30.88
CA VAL A 55 11.48 17.68 31.55
C VAL A 55 10.13 17.02 31.77
N TRP A 56 9.15 17.77 32.27
CA TRP A 56 7.78 17.29 32.46
C TRP A 56 7.14 16.83 31.15
N TRP A 57 7.26 17.62 30.07
CA TRP A 57 6.73 17.23 28.76
C TRP A 57 7.42 15.97 28.22
N GLY A 58 8.75 15.84 28.41
CA GLY A 58 9.48 14.62 28.07
C GLY A 58 8.95 13.40 28.81
N HIS A 59 8.75 13.50 30.13
CA HIS A 59 8.20 12.41 30.95
C HIS A 59 6.77 12.04 30.54
N HIS A 60 5.92 13.03 30.26
CA HIS A 60 4.57 12.79 29.76
C HIS A 60 4.58 12.10 28.39
N ALA A 61 5.43 12.55 27.47
CA ALA A 61 5.55 11.98 26.13
C ALA A 61 6.05 10.53 26.16
N ASP A 62 7.07 10.27 26.98
CA ASP A 62 7.63 8.94 27.22
C ASP A 62 6.59 7.98 27.81
N GLY A 63 5.81 8.42 28.81
CA GLY A 63 4.73 7.63 29.38
C GLY A 63 3.66 7.27 28.35
N ARG A 64 3.27 8.20 27.48
CA ARG A 64 2.25 7.98 26.43
C ARG A 64 2.74 7.06 25.31
N LEU A 65 4.03 7.09 24.98
CA LEU A 65 4.62 6.16 24.02
C LEU A 65 4.74 4.77 24.63
N SER A 66 5.27 4.69 25.86
CA SER A 66 5.42 3.43 26.61
C SER A 66 4.09 2.71 26.81
N GLU A 67 3.00 3.44 27.08
CA GLU A 67 1.65 2.87 27.18
C GLU A 67 1.24 2.14 25.88
N VAL A 68 1.50 2.73 24.72
CA VAL A 68 1.16 2.13 23.41
C VAL A 68 2.07 0.94 23.10
N VAL A 69 3.38 1.09 23.31
CA VAL A 69 4.37 0.02 23.10
C VAL A 69 4.06 -1.19 23.98
N ASN A 70 3.81 -0.96 25.27
CA ASN A 70 3.47 -2.03 26.21
C ASN A 70 2.13 -2.69 25.86
N ALA A 71 1.13 -1.93 25.39
CA ALA A 71 -0.13 -2.48 24.93
C ALA A 71 0.04 -3.38 23.69
N ILE A 72 0.92 -3.03 22.75
CA ILE A 72 1.24 -3.87 21.57
C ILE A 72 1.93 -5.17 22.02
N ARG A 73 2.96 -5.06 22.86
CA ARG A 73 3.69 -6.22 23.42
C ARG A 73 2.79 -7.14 24.24
N ALA A 74 1.88 -6.58 25.04
CA ALA A 74 0.93 -7.36 25.85
C ALA A 74 -0.05 -8.19 25.00
N ARG A 75 -0.32 -7.78 23.75
CA ARG A 75 -1.11 -8.57 22.79
C ARG A 75 -0.29 -9.63 22.05
N GLY A 76 1.02 -9.70 22.28
CA GLY A 76 1.93 -10.60 21.56
C GLY A 76 2.10 -10.26 20.08
N GLU A 77 1.81 -9.01 19.68
CA GLU A 77 1.96 -8.56 18.31
C GLU A 77 3.41 -8.11 18.03
N PRO A 78 3.94 -8.31 16.81
CA PRO A 78 5.27 -7.86 16.45
C PRO A 78 5.37 -6.33 16.48
N LEU A 79 6.50 -5.83 16.97
CA LEU A 79 6.81 -4.41 17.04
C LEU A 79 8.22 -4.09 16.53
N GLY A 80 9.20 -4.95 16.81
CA GLY A 80 10.55 -4.86 16.26
C GLY A 80 10.67 -5.56 14.91
N TRP A 81 11.59 -5.10 14.07
CA TRP A 81 11.91 -5.77 12.80
C TRP A 81 12.28 -7.26 12.97
N PRO A 82 13.08 -7.67 13.99
CA PRO A 82 13.37 -9.08 14.26
C PRO A 82 12.15 -9.93 14.64
N ASP A 83 11.08 -9.34 15.18
CA ASP A 83 9.88 -10.07 15.59
C ASP A 83 9.12 -10.66 14.39
N LEU A 84 9.40 -10.19 13.17
CA LEU A 84 8.81 -10.66 11.92
C LEU A 84 9.57 -11.83 11.29
N ALA A 85 10.71 -12.23 11.87
CA ALA A 85 11.51 -13.32 11.35
C ALA A 85 10.72 -14.63 11.38
N ARG A 86 10.53 -15.22 10.19
CA ARG A 86 9.84 -16.51 10.02
C ARG A 86 10.84 -17.66 10.04
N PRO A 87 10.41 -18.87 10.48
CA PRO A 87 11.23 -20.07 10.34
C PRO A 87 11.70 -20.24 8.90
N ALA A 88 12.98 -20.58 8.74
CA ALA A 88 13.53 -20.93 7.44
C ALA A 88 12.82 -22.19 6.90
N ILE A 89 12.53 -22.20 5.61
CA ILE A 89 12.13 -23.40 4.87
C ILE A 89 13.29 -23.82 3.99
N THR A 90 13.39 -25.12 3.69
CA THR A 90 14.45 -25.62 2.82
C THR A 90 14.24 -25.14 1.38
N ASP A 91 15.32 -25.02 0.61
CA ASP A 91 15.28 -24.48 -0.75
C ASP A 91 14.38 -25.29 -1.69
N ASP A 92 14.34 -26.62 -1.52
CA ASP A 92 13.46 -27.53 -2.27
C ASP A 92 11.97 -27.35 -1.93
N GLN A 93 11.66 -26.70 -0.80
CA GLN A 93 10.29 -26.39 -0.37
C GLN A 93 9.86 -24.97 -0.73
N ASN A 94 10.79 -24.11 -1.18
CA ASN A 94 10.55 -22.68 -1.36
C ASN A 94 10.21 -22.32 -2.82
N ALA A 95 8.97 -21.90 -3.06
CA ALA A 95 8.51 -21.43 -4.36
C ALA A 95 9.26 -20.18 -4.86
N VAL A 96 9.71 -19.31 -3.94
CA VAL A 96 10.30 -18.00 -4.28
C VAL A 96 11.58 -18.15 -5.10
N LEU A 97 12.40 -19.16 -4.83
CA LEU A 97 13.64 -19.40 -5.58
C LEU A 97 13.37 -19.72 -7.06
N LEU A 98 12.28 -20.44 -7.34
CA LEU A 98 11.88 -20.74 -8.72
C LEU A 98 11.30 -19.52 -9.43
N TYR A 99 10.58 -18.64 -8.73
CA TYR A 99 10.12 -17.37 -9.31
C TYR A 99 11.29 -16.42 -9.59
N ARG A 100 12.27 -16.34 -8.68
CA ARG A 100 13.52 -15.60 -8.93
C ARG A 100 14.25 -16.15 -10.15
N GLN A 101 14.39 -17.47 -10.25
CA GLN A 101 15.01 -18.10 -11.42
C GLN A 101 14.21 -17.84 -12.72
N ALA A 102 12.87 -17.83 -12.66
CA ALA A 102 12.03 -17.52 -13.81
C ALA A 102 12.15 -16.04 -14.24
N ALA A 103 12.38 -15.14 -13.29
CA ALA A 103 12.59 -13.72 -13.51
C ALA A 103 13.93 -13.38 -14.19
N GLU A 104 14.91 -14.29 -14.18
CA GLU A 104 16.17 -14.17 -14.92
C GLU A 104 16.01 -14.32 -16.45
N LEU A 105 14.78 -14.44 -16.94
CA LEU A 105 14.47 -14.45 -18.37
C LEU A 105 14.90 -13.11 -19.02
N PRO A 106 15.78 -13.10 -20.06
CA PRO A 106 16.25 -11.86 -20.68
C PRO A 106 15.16 -10.95 -21.25
N LEU A 107 14.02 -11.52 -21.67
CA LEU A 107 12.84 -10.76 -22.10
C LEU A 107 12.30 -9.83 -21.00
N LEU A 108 12.59 -10.10 -19.73
CA LEU A 108 12.08 -9.34 -18.59
C LEU A 108 13.10 -8.34 -18.01
N TRP A 109 14.31 -8.23 -18.57
CA TRP A 109 15.35 -7.29 -18.12
C TRP A 109 15.05 -5.84 -18.54
N GLN A 110 15.82 -4.86 -18.04
CA GLN A 110 15.56 -3.41 -18.23
C GLN A 110 16.51 -2.73 -19.23
N ASP A 111 16.00 -1.67 -19.89
CA ASP A 111 16.77 -0.51 -20.37
C ASP A 111 16.59 0.64 -19.36
N LEU A 112 17.67 1.25 -18.90
CA LEU A 112 17.73 2.09 -17.69
C LEU A 112 17.42 3.60 -17.88
N ASP A 113 17.06 4.05 -19.09
CA ASP A 113 17.13 5.48 -19.40
C ASP A 113 16.10 6.39 -18.66
N ASP A 114 15.09 5.84 -17.95
CA ASP A 114 13.92 6.63 -17.51
C ASP A 114 13.57 6.64 -16.00
N LEU A 115 14.35 6.04 -15.06
CA LEU A 115 13.90 5.95 -13.65
C LEU A 115 14.96 6.28 -12.57
N PRO A 116 14.55 6.93 -11.45
CA PRO A 116 15.44 7.20 -10.33
C PRO A 116 15.85 5.95 -9.53
N ASP A 117 17.12 5.89 -9.14
CA ASP A 117 17.85 4.77 -8.51
C ASP A 117 17.16 4.05 -7.34
N LEU A 118 16.26 4.71 -6.60
CA LEU A 118 15.58 4.17 -5.41
C LEU A 118 14.67 2.97 -5.68
N PHE A 119 14.30 2.73 -6.94
CA PHE A 119 13.47 1.60 -7.36
C PHE A 119 14.16 0.72 -8.41
N SER A 120 15.44 0.95 -8.70
CA SER A 120 16.19 0.16 -9.68
C SER A 120 16.87 -1.03 -9.00
N SER A 121 16.26 -2.21 -9.10
CA SER A 121 16.84 -3.44 -8.55
C SER A 121 16.45 -4.67 -9.37
N GLY A 122 16.74 -4.67 -10.67
CA GLY A 122 16.59 -5.83 -11.55
C GLY A 122 17.86 -6.07 -12.40
N PRO A 123 18.05 -7.27 -12.96
CA PRO A 123 19.15 -7.52 -13.90
C PRO A 123 19.00 -6.60 -15.13
N GLU A 124 20.11 -5.97 -15.52
CA GLU A 124 20.19 -5.09 -16.67
C GLU A 124 20.20 -5.90 -17.97
N LEU A 125 19.68 -5.37 -19.08
CA LEU A 125 20.09 -5.85 -20.40
C LEU A 125 21.55 -5.46 -20.60
N GLY A 126 22.46 -6.31 -20.09
CA GLY A 126 23.89 -6.08 -20.18
C GLY A 126 24.37 -5.89 -21.62
N ASP A 127 25.51 -5.22 -21.77
CA ASP A 127 26.20 -5.04 -23.06
C ASP A 127 26.62 -6.35 -23.74
N ASP A 128 26.44 -7.49 -23.07
CA ASP A 128 26.76 -8.82 -23.58
C ASP A 128 25.82 -9.28 -24.70
N LEU A 129 24.65 -8.66 -24.87
CA LEU A 129 23.72 -8.95 -25.96
C LEU A 129 23.92 -8.00 -27.15
N PRO A 130 23.89 -8.49 -28.41
CA PRO A 130 23.89 -7.63 -29.58
C PRO A 130 22.78 -6.57 -29.53
N ALA A 131 23.06 -5.34 -29.95
CA ALA A 131 22.12 -4.21 -29.87
C ALA A 131 20.76 -4.50 -30.51
N GLU A 132 20.75 -5.17 -31.67
CA GLU A 132 19.52 -5.59 -32.35
C GLU A 132 18.66 -6.54 -31.50
N GLN A 133 19.32 -7.48 -30.81
CA GLN A 133 18.64 -8.42 -29.93
C GLN A 133 18.09 -7.72 -28.69
N ARG A 134 18.82 -6.76 -28.13
CA ARG A 134 18.35 -5.93 -27.00
C ARG A 134 17.10 -5.14 -27.38
N HIS A 135 17.16 -4.43 -28.51
CA HIS A 135 16.05 -3.65 -29.05
C HIS A 135 14.80 -4.51 -29.27
N LYS A 136 14.97 -5.69 -29.90
CA LYS A 136 13.86 -6.65 -30.10
C LYS A 136 13.23 -7.08 -28.78
N LEU A 137 14.02 -7.41 -27.76
CA LEU A 137 13.51 -7.82 -26.46
C LEU A 137 12.78 -6.68 -25.74
N ALA A 138 13.32 -5.47 -25.79
CA ALA A 138 12.69 -4.27 -25.22
C ALA A 138 11.32 -3.99 -25.88
N ARG A 139 11.25 -4.04 -27.21
CA ARG A 139 9.99 -3.90 -27.95
C ARG A 139 8.96 -4.95 -27.52
N LEU A 140 9.33 -6.24 -27.51
CA LEU A 140 8.43 -7.32 -27.08
C LEU A 140 7.97 -7.16 -25.62
N LYS A 141 8.86 -6.75 -24.72
CA LYS A 141 8.53 -6.49 -23.32
C LYS A 141 7.52 -5.35 -23.18
N SER A 142 7.65 -4.28 -23.95
CA SER A 142 6.73 -3.13 -23.92
C SER A 142 5.29 -3.54 -24.24
N MET A 143 5.10 -4.56 -25.09
CA MET A 143 3.78 -5.07 -25.48
C MET A 143 3.09 -5.86 -24.36
N LEU A 144 3.83 -6.51 -23.44
CA LEU A 144 3.29 -7.42 -22.42
C LEU A 144 2.18 -6.77 -21.57
N ARG A 145 2.28 -5.46 -21.29
CA ARG A 145 1.29 -4.72 -20.52
C ARG A 145 -0.07 -4.64 -21.21
N TYR A 146 -0.10 -4.66 -22.54
CA TYR A 146 -1.30 -4.43 -23.35
C TYR A 146 -1.91 -5.73 -23.87
N LEU A 147 -1.08 -6.76 -24.08
CA LEU A 147 -1.49 -8.05 -24.62
C LEU A 147 -2.52 -8.80 -23.76
N GLY A 148 -2.58 -8.54 -22.45
CA GLY A 148 -3.60 -9.14 -21.57
C GLY A 148 -4.98 -8.51 -21.73
N ASP A 149 -5.03 -7.18 -21.86
CA ASP A 149 -6.26 -6.37 -21.72
C ASP A 149 -6.94 -6.06 -23.07
N ALA A 150 -6.24 -6.23 -24.21
CA ALA A 150 -6.74 -5.89 -25.55
C ALA A 150 -6.78 -7.11 -26.49
N PRO A 151 -7.91 -7.85 -26.58
CA PRO A 151 -8.01 -9.08 -27.39
C PRO A 151 -7.79 -8.89 -28.90
N LYS A 152 -8.21 -7.74 -29.45
CA LYS A 152 -7.95 -7.41 -30.86
C LYS A 152 -6.45 -7.22 -31.10
N PHE A 153 -5.80 -6.40 -30.29
CA PHE A 153 -4.36 -6.16 -30.35
C PHE A 153 -3.55 -7.44 -30.21
N ARG A 154 -3.90 -8.32 -29.26
CA ARG A 154 -3.23 -9.63 -29.11
C ARG A 154 -3.33 -10.49 -30.38
N ARG A 155 -4.47 -10.49 -31.07
CA ARG A 155 -4.67 -11.21 -32.34
C ARG A 155 -3.89 -10.58 -33.50
N ASP A 156 -3.91 -9.25 -33.59
CA ASP A 156 -3.19 -8.50 -34.62
C ASP A 156 -1.66 -8.70 -34.50
N HIS A 157 -1.17 -8.97 -33.29
CA HIS A 157 0.25 -9.23 -32.97
C HIS A 157 0.56 -10.71 -32.68
N ALA A 158 -0.15 -11.65 -33.30
CA ALA A 158 0.00 -13.09 -33.03
C ALA A 158 1.45 -13.62 -33.21
N ALA A 159 2.21 -13.07 -34.15
CA ALA A 159 3.62 -13.46 -34.37
C ALA A 159 4.53 -13.02 -33.21
N ASP A 160 4.36 -11.78 -32.72
CA ASP A 160 5.10 -11.27 -31.54
C ASP A 160 4.74 -12.08 -30.30
N VAL A 161 3.45 -12.41 -30.12
CA VAL A 161 2.96 -13.25 -29.01
C VAL A 161 3.59 -14.64 -29.07
N ALA A 162 3.62 -15.27 -30.24
CA ALA A 162 4.25 -16.59 -30.40
C ALA A 162 5.75 -16.55 -30.03
N GLU A 163 6.45 -15.49 -30.40
CA GLU A 163 7.86 -15.29 -30.04
C GLU A 163 8.04 -15.09 -28.52
N ILE A 164 7.20 -14.28 -27.88
CA ILE A 164 7.17 -14.10 -26.42
C ILE A 164 6.96 -15.45 -25.72
N LEU A 165 6.01 -16.26 -26.17
CA LEU A 165 5.70 -17.57 -25.58
C LEU A 165 6.79 -18.61 -25.81
N ARG A 166 7.53 -18.50 -26.92
CA ARG A 166 8.70 -19.32 -27.22
C ARG A 166 9.88 -18.96 -26.31
N LEU A 167 10.22 -17.67 -26.21
CA LEU A 167 11.32 -17.17 -25.39
C LEU A 167 11.10 -17.47 -23.89
N SER A 168 9.85 -17.45 -23.45
CA SER A 168 9.48 -17.62 -22.04
C SER A 168 9.20 -19.06 -21.60
N ARG A 169 9.44 -20.06 -22.45
CA ARG A 169 9.06 -21.46 -22.19
C ARG A 169 9.58 -21.97 -20.83
N ASP A 170 10.85 -21.73 -20.53
CA ASP A 170 11.48 -22.22 -19.30
C ASP A 170 10.99 -21.44 -18.07
N ALA A 171 10.81 -20.12 -18.18
CA ALA A 171 10.23 -19.30 -17.12
C ALA A 171 8.83 -19.78 -16.74
N ARG A 172 7.96 -20.06 -17.74
CA ARG A 172 6.63 -20.62 -17.49
C ARG A 172 6.68 -22.00 -16.83
N ARG A 173 7.61 -22.87 -17.24
CA ARG A 173 7.84 -24.17 -16.61
C ARG A 173 8.30 -24.03 -15.14
N LEU A 174 9.15 -23.05 -14.84
CA LEU A 174 9.58 -22.76 -13.48
C LEU A 174 8.43 -22.26 -12.62
N CYS A 175 7.56 -21.38 -13.13
CA CYS A 175 6.33 -20.97 -12.44
C CYS A 175 5.40 -22.15 -12.15
N ARG A 176 5.22 -23.05 -13.13
CA ARG A 176 4.47 -24.31 -12.97
C ARG A 176 5.05 -25.18 -11.86
N LEU A 177 6.38 -25.31 -11.82
CA LEU A 177 7.08 -26.07 -10.78
C LEU A 177 6.97 -25.38 -9.41
N ALA A 178 7.03 -24.04 -9.36
CA ALA A 178 6.86 -23.27 -8.13
C ALA A 178 5.51 -23.54 -7.46
N ARG A 179 4.47 -23.79 -8.26
CA ARG A 179 3.14 -24.16 -7.74
C ARG A 179 3.09 -25.49 -7.01
N SER A 180 4.00 -26.41 -7.31
CA SER A 180 4.13 -27.67 -6.57
C SER A 180 4.81 -27.54 -5.20
N ARG A 181 5.42 -26.37 -4.89
CA ARG A 181 6.17 -26.17 -3.66
C ARG A 181 5.22 -25.86 -2.48
N PRO A 182 5.49 -26.40 -1.29
CA PRO A 182 4.60 -26.27 -0.13
C PRO A 182 4.58 -24.85 0.45
N GLY A 183 5.67 -24.10 0.36
CA GLY A 183 5.80 -22.77 0.98
C GLY A 183 6.47 -21.72 0.12
N ALA A 184 6.39 -20.47 0.58
CA ALA A 184 7.09 -19.32 0.00
C ALA A 184 7.75 -18.53 1.14
N ASN A 185 9.06 -18.33 1.05
CA ASN A 185 9.82 -17.50 1.99
C ASN A 185 10.78 -16.62 1.18
N TRP A 186 10.65 -15.30 1.34
CA TRP A 186 11.43 -14.31 0.61
C TRP A 186 12.84 -14.09 1.15
N GLN A 187 13.23 -14.81 2.21
CA GLN A 187 14.56 -14.79 2.82
C GLN A 187 15.02 -13.36 3.17
N ARG A 188 14.13 -12.61 3.82
CA ARG A 188 14.39 -11.24 4.28
C ARG A 188 15.49 -11.24 5.35
N ASP A 189 16.33 -10.20 5.32
CA ASP A 189 17.30 -9.95 6.40
C ASP A 189 16.64 -9.13 7.52
N TYR A 190 16.50 -9.76 8.69
CA TYR A 190 15.92 -9.16 9.89
C TYR A 190 16.94 -8.58 10.87
N SER A 191 18.24 -8.65 10.56
CA SER A 191 19.31 -8.18 11.43
C SER A 191 19.65 -6.69 11.27
N GLY A 192 19.35 -6.12 10.09
CA GLY A 192 19.64 -4.73 9.73
C GLY A 192 18.51 -3.72 9.98
N PRO A 193 18.69 -2.46 9.52
CA PRO A 193 17.65 -1.44 9.52
C PRO A 193 16.43 -1.84 8.70
N ALA A 194 15.23 -1.70 9.27
CA ALA A 194 14.01 -2.20 8.67
C ALA A 194 13.76 -1.61 7.27
N LEU A 195 13.89 -0.29 7.13
CA LEU A 195 13.65 0.41 5.86
C LEU A 195 14.60 -0.03 4.74
N GLY A 196 15.86 -0.33 5.07
CA GLY A 196 16.85 -0.83 4.10
C GLY A 196 16.63 -2.29 3.72
N SER A 197 16.13 -3.11 4.67
CA SER A 197 15.87 -4.54 4.46
C SER A 197 14.53 -4.85 3.77
N LEU A 198 13.67 -3.85 3.60
CA LEU A 198 12.34 -3.98 2.96
C LEU A 198 12.36 -3.98 1.43
N THR A 199 13.46 -3.64 0.77
CA THR A 199 13.51 -3.58 -0.70
C THR A 199 13.42 -4.98 -1.30
N THR A 200 12.25 -5.34 -1.84
CA THR A 200 12.11 -6.45 -2.80
C THR A 200 11.70 -5.86 -4.11
N ASP A 201 12.42 -6.21 -5.18
CA ASP A 201 11.92 -5.90 -6.51
C ASP A 201 10.70 -6.78 -6.80
N ILE A 202 9.53 -6.17 -6.75
CA ILE A 202 8.24 -6.79 -7.06
C ILE A 202 7.94 -6.77 -8.57
N ARG A 203 8.68 -5.99 -9.37
CA ARG A 203 8.40 -5.82 -10.80
C ARG A 203 8.49 -7.13 -11.58
N PRO A 204 9.51 -8.00 -11.35
CA PRO A 204 9.57 -9.28 -12.02
C PRO A 204 8.34 -10.16 -11.76
N CYS A 205 7.70 -10.04 -10.59
CA CYS A 205 6.47 -10.78 -10.31
C CYS A 205 5.29 -10.29 -11.18
N HIS A 206 5.16 -8.98 -11.38
CA HIS A 206 4.15 -8.43 -12.29
C HIS A 206 4.42 -8.86 -13.74
N ASP A 207 5.68 -8.85 -14.18
CA ASP A 207 6.04 -9.25 -15.53
C ASP A 207 5.82 -10.75 -15.78
N LEU A 208 6.17 -11.60 -14.82
CA LEU A 208 5.83 -13.03 -14.85
C LEU A 208 4.32 -13.25 -14.88
N ALA A 209 3.55 -12.50 -14.08
CA ALA A 209 2.09 -12.58 -14.09
C ALA A 209 1.50 -12.19 -15.45
N ARG A 210 1.97 -11.08 -16.05
CA ARG A 210 1.54 -10.63 -17.39
C ARG A 210 1.82 -11.70 -18.44
N LEU A 211 3.02 -12.25 -18.41
CA LEU A 211 3.44 -13.32 -19.29
C LEU A 211 2.54 -14.56 -19.17
N LEU A 212 2.25 -15.00 -17.94
CA LEU A 212 1.38 -16.16 -17.69
C LEU A 212 -0.08 -15.89 -18.10
N VAL A 213 -0.57 -14.66 -17.93
CA VAL A 213 -1.91 -14.25 -18.40
C VAL A 213 -1.98 -14.26 -19.93
N VAL A 214 -0.96 -13.74 -20.63
CA VAL A 214 -0.88 -13.82 -22.08
C VAL A 214 -0.87 -15.29 -22.54
N ALA A 215 -0.10 -16.14 -21.87
CA ALA A 215 -0.09 -17.58 -22.16
C ALA A 215 -1.47 -18.22 -21.96
N ALA A 216 -2.18 -17.89 -20.88
CA ALA A 216 -3.52 -18.41 -20.60
C ALA A 216 -4.53 -18.01 -21.69
N LEU A 217 -4.55 -16.73 -22.07
CA LEU A 217 -5.48 -16.21 -23.06
C LEU A 217 -5.17 -16.73 -24.46
N THR A 218 -3.90 -16.82 -24.86
CA THR A 218 -3.52 -17.40 -26.14
C THR A 218 -3.81 -18.91 -26.21
N ALA A 219 -3.59 -19.65 -25.12
CA ALA A 219 -3.98 -21.06 -25.05
C ALA A 219 -5.49 -21.24 -25.24
N HIS A 220 -6.28 -20.41 -24.55
CA HIS A 220 -7.73 -20.39 -24.71
C HIS A 220 -8.18 -20.07 -26.14
N GLU A 221 -7.61 -19.03 -26.77
CA GLU A 221 -7.89 -18.65 -28.15
C GLU A 221 -7.53 -19.76 -29.16
N ALA A 222 -6.49 -20.53 -28.86
CA ALA A 222 -6.12 -21.70 -29.65
C ALA A 222 -7.07 -22.90 -29.42
N GLY A 223 -7.92 -22.86 -28.40
CA GLY A 223 -8.81 -23.95 -27.98
C GLY A 223 -8.19 -24.92 -26.96
N ASP A 224 -7.03 -24.60 -26.39
CA ASP A 224 -6.41 -25.33 -25.29
C ASP A 224 -6.83 -24.74 -23.93
N HIS A 225 -8.05 -25.10 -23.54
CA HIS A 225 -8.65 -24.67 -22.28
C HIS A 225 -7.99 -25.32 -21.06
N ALA A 226 -7.40 -26.51 -21.22
CA ALA A 226 -6.66 -27.18 -20.17
C ALA A 226 -5.44 -26.35 -19.75
N GLU A 227 -4.58 -25.98 -20.70
CA GLU A 227 -3.41 -25.14 -20.39
C GLU A 227 -3.82 -23.74 -19.93
N ALA A 228 -4.92 -23.20 -20.46
CA ALA A 228 -5.43 -21.90 -20.02
C ALA A 228 -5.72 -21.85 -18.51
N ILE A 229 -6.50 -22.81 -17.97
CA ILE A 229 -6.78 -22.88 -16.53
C ILE A 229 -5.49 -23.06 -15.73
N GLU A 230 -4.60 -23.91 -16.22
CA GLU A 230 -3.36 -24.20 -15.55
C GLU A 230 -2.50 -22.92 -15.44
N CYS A 231 -2.37 -22.11 -16.49
CA CYS A 231 -1.68 -20.82 -16.40
C CYS A 231 -2.34 -19.84 -15.41
N ILE A 232 -3.68 -19.77 -15.35
CA ILE A 232 -4.39 -18.94 -14.34
C ILE A 232 -4.03 -19.36 -12.91
N LEU A 233 -3.98 -20.67 -12.65
CA LEU A 233 -3.59 -21.19 -11.34
C LEU A 233 -2.13 -20.84 -11.00
N ASP A 234 -1.22 -20.79 -11.97
CA ASP A 234 0.16 -20.34 -11.73
C ASP A 234 0.22 -18.86 -11.32
N VAL A 235 -0.61 -18.00 -11.94
CA VAL A 235 -0.73 -16.57 -11.57
C VAL A 235 -1.26 -16.41 -10.15
N LEU A 236 -2.32 -17.12 -9.79
CA LEU A 236 -2.89 -17.08 -8.43
C LEU A 236 -1.87 -17.55 -7.38
N ARG A 237 -1.08 -18.57 -7.70
CA ARG A 237 -0.03 -19.06 -6.80
C ARG A 237 1.13 -18.08 -6.65
N LEU A 238 1.49 -17.34 -7.70
CA LEU A 238 2.47 -16.26 -7.62
C LEU A 238 1.99 -15.14 -6.69
N ALA A 239 0.71 -14.73 -6.82
CA ALA A 239 0.11 -13.78 -5.88
C ALA A 239 0.18 -14.30 -4.43
N ARG A 240 -0.17 -15.57 -4.19
CA ARG A 240 -0.07 -16.20 -2.87
C ARG A 240 1.36 -16.21 -2.31
N ALA A 241 2.37 -16.39 -3.16
CA ALA A 241 3.76 -16.33 -2.71
C ALA A 241 4.14 -14.93 -2.22
N LEU A 242 3.63 -13.86 -2.85
CA LEU A 242 3.82 -12.47 -2.40
C LEU A 242 3.12 -12.18 -1.08
N GLU A 243 1.97 -12.81 -0.78
CA GLU A 243 1.29 -12.68 0.52
C GLU A 243 2.14 -13.19 1.70
N ALA A 244 3.13 -14.04 1.43
CA ALA A 244 4.06 -14.52 2.45
C ALA A 244 5.19 -13.51 2.76
N ASP A 245 5.34 -12.48 1.95
CA ASP A 245 6.33 -11.42 2.13
C ASP A 245 5.81 -10.33 3.09
N PRO A 246 6.52 -9.99 4.18
CA PRO A 246 6.06 -8.97 5.13
C PRO A 246 6.29 -7.56 4.59
N SER A 247 5.60 -7.18 3.52
CA SER A 247 5.66 -5.86 2.91
C SER A 247 4.30 -5.44 2.38
N LEU A 248 3.90 -4.20 2.68
CA LEU A 248 2.66 -3.64 2.15
C LEU A 248 2.67 -3.54 0.62
N ILE A 249 3.83 -3.24 0.04
CA ILE A 249 4.01 -3.20 -1.42
C ILE A 249 3.78 -4.59 -2.04
N SER A 250 4.23 -5.65 -1.37
CA SER A 250 4.05 -7.02 -1.84
C SER A 250 2.60 -7.48 -1.73
N HIS A 251 1.89 -7.12 -0.65
CA HIS A 251 0.45 -7.36 -0.54
C HIS A 251 -0.35 -6.66 -1.66
N LEU A 252 -0.09 -5.36 -1.90
CA LEU A 252 -0.76 -4.63 -2.98
C LEU A 252 -0.43 -5.20 -4.36
N SER A 253 0.78 -5.72 -4.54
CA SER A 253 1.15 -6.43 -5.77
C SER A 253 0.44 -7.77 -5.93
N ALA A 254 0.29 -8.53 -4.85
CA ALA A 254 -0.49 -9.76 -4.83
C ALA A 254 -1.96 -9.49 -5.22
N VAL A 255 -2.56 -8.41 -4.68
CA VAL A 255 -3.89 -7.93 -5.07
C VAL A 255 -3.97 -7.65 -6.57
N GLY A 256 -3.02 -6.89 -7.12
CA GLY A 256 -2.97 -6.57 -8.55
C GLY A 256 -2.83 -7.83 -9.44
N ILE A 257 -1.94 -8.75 -9.08
CA ILE A 257 -1.70 -10.00 -9.82
C ILE A 257 -2.93 -10.92 -9.76
N ALA A 258 -3.58 -11.02 -8.60
CA ALA A 258 -4.81 -11.79 -8.46
C ALA A 258 -5.96 -11.20 -9.31
N ALA A 259 -6.05 -9.87 -9.40
CA ALA A 259 -7.03 -9.20 -10.25
C ALA A 259 -6.82 -9.53 -11.74
N MET A 260 -5.56 -9.62 -12.20
CA MET A 260 -5.26 -10.05 -13.57
C MET A 260 -5.72 -11.49 -13.84
N ALA A 261 -5.52 -12.40 -12.88
CA ALA A 261 -6.00 -13.78 -12.99
C ALA A 261 -7.54 -13.85 -13.05
N VAL A 262 -8.23 -13.06 -12.23
CA VAL A 262 -9.70 -12.96 -12.25
C VAL A 262 -10.20 -12.43 -13.60
N GLN A 263 -9.59 -11.36 -14.13
CA GLN A 263 -9.97 -10.79 -15.42
C GLN A 263 -9.76 -11.78 -16.57
N ALA A 264 -8.64 -12.51 -16.55
CA ALA A 264 -8.39 -13.54 -17.54
C ALA A 264 -9.35 -14.73 -17.41
N THR A 265 -9.73 -15.10 -16.18
CA THR A 265 -10.78 -16.11 -15.92
C THR A 265 -12.11 -15.69 -16.53
N GLU A 266 -12.52 -14.44 -16.35
CA GLU A 266 -13.73 -13.88 -16.95
C GLU A 266 -13.74 -13.92 -18.48
N ASN A 267 -12.58 -13.72 -19.11
CA ASN A 267 -12.42 -13.82 -20.56
C ASN A 267 -12.50 -15.27 -21.07
N ILE A 268 -12.05 -16.24 -20.26
CA ILE A 268 -11.98 -17.66 -20.63
C ILE A 268 -13.32 -18.38 -20.40
N LEU A 269 -14.01 -18.06 -19.30
CA LEU A 269 -15.19 -18.79 -18.82
C LEU A 269 -16.35 -18.93 -19.83
N PRO A 270 -16.74 -17.88 -20.60
CA PRO A 270 -17.88 -17.96 -21.51
C PRO A 270 -17.77 -19.12 -22.50
N ASP A 271 -16.56 -19.32 -23.03
CA ASP A 271 -16.26 -20.33 -24.05
C ASP A 271 -15.52 -21.55 -23.47
N LEU A 272 -15.41 -21.66 -22.14
CA LEU A 272 -14.65 -22.73 -21.49
C LEU A 272 -15.24 -24.10 -21.79
N LYS A 273 -14.50 -24.96 -22.49
CA LYS A 273 -14.91 -26.35 -22.75
C LYS A 273 -14.44 -27.28 -21.63
N LEU A 274 -15.36 -28.10 -21.13
CA LEU A 274 -15.10 -29.13 -20.14
C LEU A 274 -15.26 -30.52 -20.75
N SER A 275 -14.24 -31.37 -20.65
CA SER A 275 -14.29 -32.77 -21.08
C SER A 275 -13.20 -33.58 -20.38
N ALA A 276 -13.49 -34.85 -20.09
CA ALA A 276 -12.48 -35.79 -19.59
C ALA A 276 -11.70 -36.50 -20.72
N ASN A 277 -12.22 -36.44 -21.95
CA ASN A 277 -11.71 -37.24 -23.08
C ASN A 277 -10.92 -36.41 -24.09
N ASP A 278 -11.10 -35.08 -24.09
CA ASP A 278 -10.36 -34.17 -24.97
C ASP A 278 -9.18 -33.57 -24.17
N PRO A 279 -7.92 -33.84 -24.55
CA PRO A 279 -6.75 -33.34 -23.84
C PRO A 279 -6.62 -31.81 -23.89
N ARG A 280 -7.31 -31.13 -24.81
CA ARG A 280 -7.30 -29.65 -24.93
C ARG A 280 -8.46 -29.02 -24.19
N ALA A 281 -9.50 -29.78 -23.87
CA ALA A 281 -10.58 -29.30 -23.00
C ALA A 281 -10.11 -29.35 -21.54
N ALA A 282 -10.58 -28.40 -20.73
CA ALA A 282 -10.29 -28.45 -19.31
C ALA A 282 -11.03 -29.62 -18.66
N THR A 283 -10.37 -30.29 -17.72
CA THR A 283 -11.02 -31.32 -16.93
C THR A 283 -11.89 -30.68 -15.84
N ARG A 284 -12.92 -31.40 -15.38
CA ARG A 284 -13.73 -30.97 -14.22
C ARG A 284 -12.86 -30.67 -12.99
N ARG A 285 -11.85 -31.50 -12.74
CA ARG A 285 -10.89 -31.34 -11.63
C ARG A 285 -10.10 -30.04 -11.72
N GLN A 286 -9.72 -29.61 -12.92
CA GLN A 286 -9.01 -28.33 -13.11
C GLN A 286 -9.92 -27.14 -12.82
N ALA A 287 -11.17 -27.17 -13.29
CA ALA A 287 -12.15 -26.15 -12.98
C ALA A 287 -12.48 -26.09 -11.47
N GLU A 288 -12.63 -27.24 -10.82
CA GLU A 288 -12.79 -27.32 -9.36
C GLU A 288 -11.55 -26.80 -8.61
N ALA A 289 -10.33 -27.11 -9.07
CA ALA A 289 -9.10 -26.57 -8.49
C ALA A 289 -9.03 -25.03 -8.61
N LEU A 290 -9.43 -24.46 -9.74
CA LEU A 290 -9.55 -23.01 -9.92
C LEU A 290 -10.59 -22.41 -8.97
N LEU A 291 -11.76 -23.03 -8.85
CA LEU A 291 -12.80 -22.61 -7.92
C LEU A 291 -12.28 -22.59 -6.47
N TYR A 292 -11.62 -23.65 -6.02
CA TYR A 292 -11.07 -23.72 -4.67
C TYR A 292 -9.95 -22.72 -4.44
N GLU A 293 -9.06 -22.51 -5.43
CA GLU A 293 -8.00 -21.52 -5.33
C GLU A 293 -8.55 -20.09 -5.25
N LEU A 294 -9.66 -19.79 -5.94
CA LEU A 294 -10.34 -18.49 -5.87
C LEU A 294 -11.07 -18.28 -4.53
N LEU A 295 -11.68 -19.33 -3.96
CA LEU A 295 -12.35 -19.28 -2.66
C LEU A 295 -11.38 -19.24 -1.47
N ASP A 296 -10.14 -19.67 -1.62
CA ASP A 296 -9.16 -19.66 -0.53
C ASP A 296 -8.65 -18.23 -0.26
N GLU A 297 -9.30 -17.53 0.66
CA GLU A 297 -8.98 -16.14 1.03
C GLU A 297 -7.95 -16.03 2.15
N ARG A 298 -7.61 -17.15 2.82
CA ARG A 298 -6.73 -17.16 4.00
C ARG A 298 -5.38 -16.51 3.72
N PRO A 299 -4.68 -16.80 2.62
CA PRO A 299 -3.38 -16.18 2.36
C PRO A 299 -3.47 -14.67 2.21
N ALA A 300 -4.52 -14.16 1.55
CA ALA A 300 -4.70 -12.72 1.38
C ALA A 300 -5.03 -12.02 2.70
N ALA A 301 -5.88 -12.63 3.54
CA ALA A 301 -6.24 -12.09 4.85
C ALA A 301 -5.03 -12.08 5.81
N GLU A 302 -4.30 -13.19 5.88
CA GLU A 302 -3.07 -13.30 6.68
C GLU A 302 -1.97 -12.36 6.16
N GLY A 303 -1.85 -12.25 4.83
CA GLY A 303 -0.90 -11.36 4.15
C GLY A 303 -1.15 -9.89 4.44
N LEU A 304 -2.40 -9.43 4.43
CA LEU A 304 -2.73 -8.05 4.81
C LEU A 304 -2.36 -7.74 6.28
N VAL A 305 -2.69 -8.66 7.19
CA VAL A 305 -2.34 -8.52 8.62
C VAL A 305 -0.82 -8.45 8.79
N LEU A 306 -0.09 -9.33 8.12
CA LEU A 306 1.37 -9.35 8.13
C LEU A 306 1.95 -8.06 7.56
N ALA A 307 1.46 -7.60 6.42
CA ALA A 307 1.92 -6.41 5.72
C ALA A 307 1.77 -5.15 6.58
N LEU A 308 0.60 -4.94 7.21
CA LEU A 308 0.36 -3.79 8.08
C LEU A 308 1.13 -3.88 9.40
N ALA A 309 1.29 -5.08 9.94
CA ALA A 309 2.13 -5.30 11.12
C ALA A 309 3.60 -5.01 10.81
N SER A 310 4.07 -5.40 9.63
CA SER A 310 5.41 -5.11 9.14
C SER A 310 5.66 -3.61 8.95
N GLU A 311 4.73 -2.92 8.29
CA GLU A 311 4.77 -1.47 8.11
C GLU A 311 4.86 -0.75 9.47
N ARG A 312 4.10 -1.23 10.48
CA ARG A 312 4.22 -0.71 11.86
C ARG A 312 5.61 -0.94 12.46
N CYS A 313 6.21 -2.11 12.26
CA CYS A 313 7.55 -2.41 12.78
C CYS A 313 8.62 -1.53 12.12
N VAL A 314 8.50 -1.32 10.82
CA VAL A 314 9.41 -0.48 10.02
C VAL A 314 9.31 0.98 10.47
N GLN A 315 8.08 1.47 10.66
CA GLN A 315 7.84 2.80 11.18
C GLN A 315 8.38 2.95 12.61
N TYR A 316 8.21 1.95 13.47
CA TYR A 316 8.78 1.96 14.81
C TYR A 316 10.32 2.02 14.77
N ASP A 317 10.99 1.10 14.09
CA ASP A 317 12.47 1.10 13.93
C ASP A 317 12.98 2.43 13.35
N THR A 318 12.30 2.95 12.32
CA THR A 318 12.64 4.24 11.71
C THR A 318 12.52 5.38 12.72
N THR A 319 11.39 5.48 13.42
CA THR A 319 11.16 6.57 14.38
C THR A 319 12.10 6.49 15.60
N GLU A 320 12.47 5.29 16.06
CA GLU A 320 13.48 5.11 17.10
C GLU A 320 14.84 5.66 16.66
N ARG A 321 15.28 5.36 15.42
CA ARG A 321 16.53 5.89 14.85
C ARG A 321 16.52 7.41 14.72
N PHE A 322 15.40 7.96 14.25
CA PHE A 322 15.19 9.40 14.18
C PHE A 322 15.20 10.08 15.57
N ARG A 323 14.83 9.39 16.64
CA ARG A 323 14.97 9.92 18.02
C ARG A 323 16.34 9.66 18.64
N GLY A 324 17.07 8.69 18.10
CA GLY A 324 18.40 8.31 18.57
C GLY A 324 19.46 9.35 18.20
N PRO A 325 20.68 9.17 18.73
CA PRO A 325 21.82 10.01 18.38
C PRO A 325 22.09 10.02 16.87
N GLN A 326 21.82 8.92 16.17
CA GLN A 326 22.13 8.75 14.75
C GLN A 326 21.35 9.70 13.83
N GLY A 327 20.12 10.10 14.21
CA GLY A 327 19.27 10.99 13.41
C GLY A 327 18.79 10.41 12.07
N PRO A 328 18.19 11.22 11.17
CA PRO A 328 17.76 10.77 9.86
C PRO A 328 18.95 10.53 8.93
N GLY A 329 19.31 9.26 8.71
CA GLY A 329 20.21 8.83 7.65
C GLY A 329 21.70 9.17 7.84
N ASP A 330 22.50 8.68 6.90
CA ASP A 330 23.95 8.57 7.03
C ASP A 330 24.76 9.83 6.60
N ARG A 331 24.15 11.04 6.58
CA ARG A 331 24.84 12.25 6.08
C ARG A 331 24.53 13.57 6.82
N LYS A 332 25.60 14.15 7.39
CA LYS A 332 26.02 15.58 7.39
C LYS A 332 25.02 16.67 7.84
N MET A 333 24.00 16.41 8.65
CA MET A 333 23.40 17.49 9.45
C MET A 333 24.42 17.92 10.51
N ALA A 334 24.70 19.23 10.66
CA ALA A 334 25.60 19.70 11.70
C ALA A 334 25.07 19.29 13.08
N TRP A 335 25.69 18.25 13.67
CA TRP A 335 25.31 17.58 14.90
C TRP A 335 24.74 18.50 16.01
N PRO A 336 25.35 19.68 16.31
CA PRO A 336 24.85 20.55 17.37
C PRO A 336 23.45 21.14 17.08
N ARG A 337 23.15 21.44 15.81
CA ARG A 337 21.84 21.99 15.41
C ARG A 337 20.76 20.92 15.52
N TYR A 338 21.09 19.69 15.16
CA TYR A 338 20.18 18.56 15.26
C TYR A 338 19.90 18.18 16.73
N ALA A 339 20.94 18.14 17.56
CA ALA A 339 20.80 17.91 19.00
C ALA A 339 19.93 18.98 19.68
N LEU A 340 20.07 20.25 19.31
CA LEU A 340 19.20 21.33 19.79
C LEU A 340 17.75 21.15 19.33
N LEU A 341 17.54 20.78 18.06
CA LEU A 341 16.21 20.51 17.52
C LEU A 341 15.54 19.32 18.23
N GLN A 342 16.26 18.21 18.42
CA GLN A 342 15.79 17.06 19.19
C GLN A 342 15.50 17.44 20.65
N PHE A 343 16.35 18.26 21.27
CA PHE A 343 16.08 18.75 22.62
C PHE A 343 14.76 19.51 22.66
N VAL A 344 14.48 20.41 21.72
CA VAL A 344 13.25 21.22 21.75
C VAL A 344 12.01 20.42 21.34
N ILE A 345 12.07 19.66 20.24
CA ILE A 345 10.91 19.04 19.58
C ILE A 345 10.74 17.55 19.92
N GLY A 346 11.76 16.89 20.50
CA GLY A 346 11.75 15.44 20.79
C GLY A 346 10.48 14.91 21.48
N PRO A 347 9.95 15.56 22.53
CA PRO A 347 8.70 15.11 23.17
C PRO A 347 7.49 15.18 22.23
N ALA A 348 7.45 16.15 21.31
CA ALA A 348 6.40 16.23 20.30
C ALA A 348 6.49 15.05 19.31
N TRP A 349 7.69 14.67 18.89
CA TRP A 349 7.92 13.50 18.03
C TRP A 349 7.57 12.18 18.72
N GLN A 350 7.90 12.01 20.01
CA GLN A 350 7.46 10.85 20.80
C GLN A 350 5.91 10.74 20.86
N LEU A 351 5.22 11.86 21.08
CA LEU A 351 3.76 11.90 21.04
C LEU A 351 3.20 11.60 19.64
N ASP A 352 3.92 11.98 18.59
CA ASP A 352 3.55 11.68 17.21
C ASP A 352 3.76 10.21 16.84
N GLU A 353 4.85 9.60 17.29
CA GLU A 353 5.09 8.16 17.18
C GLU A 353 4.02 7.36 17.93
N ALA A 354 3.64 7.77 19.15
CA ALA A 354 2.54 7.13 19.86
C ALA A 354 1.22 7.23 19.08
N ARG A 355 0.99 8.32 18.32
CA ARG A 355 -0.16 8.47 17.43
C ARG A 355 -0.06 7.55 16.22
N LEU A 356 1.11 7.47 15.59
CA LEU A 356 1.43 6.59 14.47
C LEU A 356 1.18 5.12 14.84
N LEU A 357 1.73 4.65 15.96
CA LEU A 357 1.58 3.27 16.43
C LEU A 357 0.12 2.92 16.76
N ARG A 358 -0.65 3.85 17.35
CA ARG A 358 -2.10 3.66 17.56
C ARG A 358 -2.84 3.54 16.23
N TYR A 359 -2.49 4.40 15.26
CA TYR A 359 -3.10 4.38 13.94
C TYR A 359 -2.84 3.04 13.23
N MET A 360 -1.58 2.62 13.17
CA MET A 360 -1.20 1.34 12.55
C MET A 360 -1.79 0.14 13.27
N SER A 361 -1.87 0.15 14.60
CA SER A 361 -2.51 -0.93 15.36
C SER A 361 -4.01 -1.05 15.05
N ALA A 362 -4.69 0.08 14.84
CA ALA A 362 -6.09 0.07 14.41
C ALA A 362 -6.25 -0.48 12.98
N LEU A 363 -5.33 -0.18 12.06
CA LEU A 363 -5.32 -0.77 10.72
C LEU A 363 -5.07 -2.29 10.74
N VAL A 364 -4.13 -2.76 11.57
CA VAL A 364 -3.88 -4.20 11.78
C VAL A 364 -5.12 -4.89 12.35
N ALA A 365 -5.84 -4.25 13.27
CA ALA A 365 -7.10 -4.77 13.78
C ALA A 365 -8.20 -4.79 12.70
N ALA A 366 -8.30 -3.73 11.90
CA ALA A 366 -9.26 -3.62 10.80
C ALA A 366 -9.02 -4.67 9.70
N ALA A 367 -7.78 -5.11 9.50
CA ALA A 367 -7.43 -6.16 8.54
C ALA A 367 -7.99 -7.54 8.90
N LYS A 368 -8.41 -7.73 10.16
CA LYS A 368 -9.04 -8.96 10.65
C LYS A 368 -10.56 -8.90 10.59
N ALA A 369 -11.14 -7.79 10.13
CA ALA A 369 -12.58 -7.66 10.01
C ALA A 369 -13.10 -8.56 8.86
N PRO A 370 -14.32 -9.10 8.99
CA PRO A 370 -14.90 -9.97 7.95
C PRO A 370 -15.41 -9.21 6.71
N ASP A 371 -15.65 -7.90 6.85
CA ASP A 371 -16.24 -7.04 5.83
C ASP A 371 -15.70 -5.60 5.92
N LEU A 372 -15.81 -4.86 4.82
CA LEU A 372 -15.30 -3.48 4.71
C LEU A 372 -16.00 -2.50 5.67
N PRO A 373 -17.34 -2.49 5.84
CA PRO A 373 -18.00 -1.64 6.83
C PRO A 373 -17.50 -1.86 8.27
N THR A 374 -17.27 -3.11 8.67
CA THR A 374 -16.73 -3.47 9.99
C THR A 374 -15.28 -3.01 10.14
N ALA A 375 -14.45 -3.17 9.11
CA ALA A 375 -13.11 -2.58 9.07
C ALA A 375 -13.16 -1.06 9.20
N GLY A 376 -14.07 -0.41 8.47
CA GLY A 376 -14.24 1.05 8.45
C GLY A 376 -14.59 1.67 9.80
N LYS A 377 -15.33 0.96 10.66
CA LYS A 377 -15.63 1.39 12.04
C LYS A 377 -14.37 1.50 12.92
N LEU A 378 -13.31 0.77 12.57
CA LEU A 378 -12.04 0.76 13.28
C LEU A 378 -11.06 1.81 12.74
N TYR A 379 -11.34 2.43 11.59
CA TYR A 379 -10.45 3.42 11.00
C TYR A 379 -10.31 4.64 11.91
N PRO A 380 -9.08 4.99 12.31
CA PRO A 380 -8.85 6.22 13.02
C PRO A 380 -9.14 7.40 12.10
N LYS A 381 -9.82 8.43 12.60
CA LYS A 381 -9.94 9.69 11.88
C LYS A 381 -8.56 10.35 11.77
N TYR A 382 -7.92 10.27 10.61
CA TYR A 382 -6.74 11.07 10.32
C TYR A 382 -7.18 12.49 9.98
N THR A 383 -6.62 13.48 10.67
CA THR A 383 -6.88 14.89 10.39
C THR A 383 -5.56 15.54 10.01
N ASP A 384 -5.52 16.06 8.78
CA ASP A 384 -4.33 16.69 8.25
C ASP A 384 -3.87 17.83 9.17
N PRO A 385 -2.59 17.84 9.59
CA PRO A 385 -2.11 18.88 10.47
C PRO A 385 -2.09 20.25 9.79
N THR A 386 -2.49 21.28 10.53
CA THR A 386 -2.21 22.68 10.18
C THR A 386 -0.70 22.91 10.02
N ALA A 387 -0.29 23.98 9.34
CA ALA A 387 1.13 24.26 9.04
C ALA A 387 2.06 24.16 10.28
N LEU A 388 1.63 24.72 11.43
CA LEU A 388 2.37 24.65 12.70
C LEU A 388 2.44 23.21 13.27
N LYS A 389 1.42 22.39 13.03
CA LYS A 389 1.37 21.00 13.49
C LYS A 389 2.22 20.08 12.62
N ARG A 390 2.58 20.43 11.38
CA ARG A 390 3.42 19.58 10.51
C ARG A 390 4.82 19.35 11.07
N THR A 391 5.42 20.34 11.71
CA THR A 391 6.76 20.19 12.33
C THR A 391 6.71 19.29 13.57
N ALA A 392 5.68 19.44 14.40
CA ALA A 392 5.44 18.59 15.57
C ALA A 392 4.94 17.19 15.19
N ARG A 393 4.32 17.03 14.01
CA ARG A 393 3.76 15.78 13.46
C ARG A 393 4.50 15.27 12.23
N MET A 394 5.80 15.54 12.15
CA MET A 394 6.61 15.25 10.97
C MET A 394 6.57 13.75 10.61
N LEU A 395 6.70 12.88 11.61
CA LEU A 395 6.78 11.43 11.41
C LEU A 395 5.49 10.89 10.81
N SER A 396 4.33 11.24 11.38
CA SER A 396 3.03 10.85 10.85
C SER A 396 2.73 11.48 9.48
N THR A 397 3.16 12.73 9.24
CA THR A 397 2.92 13.41 7.95
C THR A 397 3.73 12.77 6.81
N VAL A 398 4.92 12.24 7.09
CA VAL A 398 5.78 11.60 6.09
C VAL A 398 5.45 10.12 5.91
N LEU A 399 5.14 9.41 7.00
CA LEU A 399 5.03 7.94 7.00
C LEU A 399 3.58 7.41 6.88
N MET A 400 2.55 8.25 7.06
CA MET A 400 1.14 7.81 6.99
C MET A 400 0.33 8.06 5.71
N PRO A 401 0.71 8.90 4.73
CA PRO A 401 -0.22 9.19 3.63
C PRO A 401 -0.63 7.91 2.88
N SER A 402 -1.89 7.86 2.43
CA SER A 402 -2.51 6.82 1.58
C SER A 402 -2.82 5.42 2.16
N LEU A 403 -2.65 5.17 3.46
CA LEU A 403 -2.96 3.83 4.04
C LEU A 403 -4.46 3.47 4.10
N GLY A 404 -5.37 4.44 4.04
CA GLY A 404 -6.82 4.17 4.13
C GLY A 404 -7.39 3.36 2.96
N ARG A 405 -6.74 3.38 1.79
CA ARG A 405 -7.17 2.67 0.57
C ARG A 405 -6.83 1.17 0.61
N VAL A 406 -5.93 0.75 1.50
CA VAL A 406 -5.40 -0.63 1.52
C VAL A 406 -6.50 -1.65 1.76
N HIS A 407 -7.30 -1.47 2.81
CA HIS A 407 -8.42 -2.38 3.12
C HIS A 407 -9.47 -2.39 2.01
N GLU A 408 -9.74 -1.24 1.38
CA GLU A 408 -10.68 -1.19 0.27
C GLU A 408 -10.18 -2.03 -0.91
N LEU A 409 -8.90 -1.90 -1.29
CA LEU A 409 -8.28 -2.72 -2.34
C LEU A 409 -8.31 -4.21 -1.98
N HIS A 410 -8.08 -4.54 -0.71
CA HIS A 410 -8.17 -5.90 -0.22
C HIS A 410 -9.58 -6.48 -0.41
N PHE A 411 -10.62 -5.81 0.09
CA PHE A 411 -12.00 -6.30 -0.03
C PHE A 411 -12.51 -6.30 -1.47
N GLU A 412 -12.02 -5.41 -2.33
CA GLU A 412 -12.25 -5.47 -3.78
C GLU A 412 -11.63 -6.71 -4.44
N ALA A 413 -10.43 -7.10 -4.02
CA ALA A 413 -9.80 -8.34 -4.45
C ALA A 413 -10.61 -9.57 -3.99
N ILE A 414 -11.09 -9.57 -2.74
CA ILE A 414 -11.97 -10.61 -2.20
C ILE A 414 -13.27 -10.70 -3.01
N ALA A 415 -13.94 -9.57 -3.25
CA ALA A 415 -15.16 -9.50 -4.06
C ALA A 415 -14.95 -10.11 -5.45
N SER A 416 -13.87 -9.70 -6.13
CA SER A 416 -13.51 -10.18 -7.46
C SER A 416 -13.29 -11.69 -7.50
N ARG A 417 -12.58 -12.23 -6.50
CA ARG A 417 -12.30 -13.66 -6.39
C ARG A 417 -13.58 -14.47 -6.10
N ARG A 418 -14.44 -13.98 -5.21
CA ARG A 418 -15.74 -14.61 -4.89
C ARG A 418 -16.68 -14.64 -6.10
N LEU A 419 -16.76 -13.55 -6.87
CA LEU A 419 -17.54 -13.52 -8.12
C LEU A 419 -16.95 -14.50 -9.14
N ALA A 420 -15.62 -14.49 -9.34
CA ALA A 420 -14.98 -15.43 -10.26
C ALA A 420 -15.24 -16.89 -9.87
N ALA A 421 -15.12 -17.25 -8.59
CA ALA A 421 -15.44 -18.58 -8.09
C ALA A 421 -16.91 -18.96 -8.35
N THR A 422 -17.83 -18.02 -8.11
CA THR A 422 -19.26 -18.21 -8.40
C THR A 422 -19.50 -18.42 -9.90
N ALA A 423 -18.81 -17.69 -10.76
CA ALA A 423 -18.90 -17.87 -12.21
C ALA A 423 -18.32 -19.23 -12.67
N VAL A 424 -17.22 -19.69 -12.08
CA VAL A 424 -16.71 -21.06 -12.32
C VAL A 424 -17.74 -22.11 -11.89
N ALA A 425 -18.41 -21.92 -10.75
CA ALA A 425 -19.47 -22.81 -10.28
C ALA A 425 -20.68 -22.83 -11.23
N ILE A 426 -21.08 -21.66 -11.74
CA ILE A 426 -22.12 -21.56 -12.79
C ILE A 426 -21.70 -22.35 -14.02
N ARG A 427 -20.44 -22.23 -14.46
CA ARG A 427 -19.95 -22.98 -15.64
C ARG A 427 -19.93 -24.49 -15.42
N LEU A 428 -19.57 -24.95 -14.22
CA LEU A 428 -19.68 -26.36 -13.84
C LEU A 428 -21.13 -26.84 -13.85
N TYR A 429 -22.06 -26.04 -13.34
CA TYR A 429 -23.50 -26.34 -13.39
C TYR A 429 -24.01 -26.43 -14.82
N GLU A 430 -23.66 -25.47 -15.67
CA GLU A 430 -24.01 -25.45 -17.10
C GLU A 430 -23.51 -26.69 -17.82
N SER A 431 -22.29 -27.13 -17.52
CA SER A 431 -21.73 -28.35 -18.12
C SER A 431 -22.50 -29.62 -17.74
N ASP A 432 -23.09 -29.66 -16.54
CA ASP A 432 -23.85 -30.81 -16.05
C ASP A 432 -25.32 -30.78 -16.53
N HIS A 433 -25.91 -29.59 -16.75
CA HIS A 433 -27.35 -29.42 -17.01
C HIS A 433 -27.69 -28.87 -18.41
N GLY A 434 -26.69 -28.41 -19.18
CA GLY A 434 -26.87 -27.78 -20.49
C GLY A 434 -27.42 -26.35 -20.45
N GLN A 435 -27.75 -25.83 -19.27
CA GLN A 435 -28.27 -24.48 -19.06
C GLN A 435 -27.75 -23.89 -17.75
N ARG A 436 -27.82 -22.56 -17.63
CA ARG A 436 -27.51 -21.84 -16.39
C ARG A 436 -28.48 -22.20 -15.26
N PRO A 437 -28.06 -22.08 -13.99
CA PRO A 437 -29.00 -22.17 -12.88
C PRO A 437 -30.04 -21.05 -13.00
N ALA A 438 -31.29 -21.32 -12.62
CA ALA A 438 -32.32 -20.29 -12.59
C ALA A 438 -32.09 -19.32 -11.42
N LYS A 439 -31.53 -19.84 -10.32
CA LYS A 439 -31.16 -19.10 -9.12
C LYS A 439 -29.85 -19.62 -8.52
N LEU A 440 -29.09 -18.74 -7.84
CA LEU A 440 -27.74 -19.09 -7.36
C LEU A 440 -27.75 -20.21 -6.31
N GLU A 441 -28.83 -20.38 -5.54
CA GLU A 441 -28.94 -21.41 -4.50
C GLU A 441 -28.79 -22.83 -5.05
N GLU A 442 -29.05 -23.04 -6.35
CA GLU A 442 -28.84 -24.33 -7.02
C GLU A 442 -27.36 -24.74 -7.12
N LEU A 443 -26.44 -23.80 -6.90
CA LEU A 443 -25.00 -24.07 -6.90
C LEU A 443 -24.54 -24.76 -5.62
N ALA A 444 -25.27 -24.61 -4.52
CA ALA A 444 -24.91 -25.17 -3.21
C ALA A 444 -25.79 -26.39 -2.86
N PRO A 445 -25.23 -27.41 -2.17
CA PRO A 445 -23.84 -27.55 -1.75
C PRO A 445 -22.93 -28.22 -2.81
N LYS A 446 -23.47 -28.60 -3.98
CA LYS A 446 -22.78 -29.48 -4.93
C LYS A 446 -21.55 -28.82 -5.60
N TYR A 447 -21.67 -27.57 -6.04
CA TYR A 447 -20.60 -26.85 -6.75
C TYR A 447 -19.90 -25.82 -5.87
N LEU A 448 -20.62 -25.24 -4.91
CA LEU A 448 -20.10 -24.34 -3.88
C LEU A 448 -20.48 -24.88 -2.50
N PRO A 449 -19.59 -24.78 -1.49
CA PRO A 449 -19.94 -25.16 -0.13
C PRO A 449 -21.08 -24.29 0.43
N ALA A 450 -21.06 -23.00 0.12
CA ALA A 450 -22.12 -22.03 0.37
C ALA A 450 -21.97 -20.87 -0.63
N LEU A 451 -23.01 -20.06 -0.79
CA LEU A 451 -22.91 -18.86 -1.61
C LEU A 451 -21.98 -17.83 -0.95
N PRO A 452 -20.95 -17.31 -1.65
CA PRO A 452 -20.03 -16.34 -1.07
C PRO A 452 -20.74 -15.03 -0.75
N ALA A 453 -20.58 -14.57 0.49
CA ALA A 453 -21.15 -13.32 0.98
C ALA A 453 -20.51 -12.09 0.31
N ASP A 454 -21.25 -11.00 0.25
CA ASP A 454 -20.78 -9.70 -0.21
C ASP A 454 -19.86 -9.04 0.84
N PRO A 455 -18.58 -8.73 0.52
CA PRO A 455 -17.64 -8.13 1.46
C PRO A 455 -17.90 -6.64 1.76
N PHE A 456 -18.83 -5.98 1.05
CA PHE A 456 -19.13 -4.57 1.20
C PHE A 456 -20.33 -4.28 2.12
N ILE A 457 -21.00 -5.31 2.63
CA ILE A 457 -22.15 -5.20 3.54
C ILE A 457 -22.00 -6.11 4.75
N VAL A 458 -22.64 -5.73 5.86
CA VAL A 458 -22.59 -6.49 7.12
C VAL A 458 -23.54 -7.70 7.12
N ASP A 459 -24.63 -7.63 6.36
CA ASP A 459 -25.74 -8.60 6.42
C ASP A 459 -25.41 -9.95 5.76
N GLY A 460 -24.23 -10.09 5.16
CA GLY A 460 -23.75 -11.37 4.60
C GLY A 460 -24.56 -11.88 3.40
N ARG A 461 -25.33 -11.02 2.72
CA ARG A 461 -26.10 -11.41 1.53
C ARG A 461 -25.16 -11.88 0.42
N ALA A 462 -25.59 -12.87 -0.36
CA ALA A 462 -24.86 -13.35 -1.54
C ALA A 462 -24.92 -12.33 -2.70
N CYS A 463 -24.14 -12.56 -3.75
CA CYS A 463 -24.14 -11.71 -4.93
C CYS A 463 -25.50 -11.69 -5.64
N GLY A 464 -25.84 -10.55 -6.25
CA GLY A 464 -26.95 -10.45 -7.20
C GLY A 464 -26.68 -11.23 -8.48
N TYR A 465 -27.74 -11.71 -9.14
CA TYR A 465 -27.63 -12.54 -10.34
C TYR A 465 -28.62 -12.12 -11.43
N LEU A 466 -28.08 -11.79 -12.60
CA LEU A 466 -28.83 -11.45 -13.81
C LEU A 466 -28.52 -12.49 -14.90
N SER A 467 -29.23 -13.63 -14.88
CA SER A 467 -28.97 -14.77 -15.78
C SER A 467 -29.39 -14.51 -17.24
N GLY A 468 -30.49 -13.78 -17.45
CA GLY A 468 -31.09 -13.52 -18.77
C GLY A 468 -30.87 -12.10 -19.34
N GLY A 469 -30.11 -11.26 -18.65
CA GLY A 469 -29.84 -9.88 -19.09
C GLY A 469 -28.92 -9.82 -20.33
N LYS A 470 -28.97 -8.70 -21.05
CA LYS A 470 -27.90 -8.28 -21.97
C LYS A 470 -27.27 -7.01 -21.39
N PRO A 471 -26.23 -7.10 -20.55
CA PRO A 471 -25.40 -8.29 -20.29
C PRO A 471 -25.92 -9.20 -19.17
N ALA A 472 -25.57 -10.50 -19.23
CA ALA A 472 -25.74 -11.43 -18.13
C ALA A 472 -24.55 -11.30 -17.18
N LEU A 473 -24.82 -11.08 -15.89
CA LEU A 473 -23.79 -10.78 -14.91
C LEU A 473 -24.16 -11.28 -13.50
N ILE A 474 -23.13 -11.37 -12.66
CA ILE A 474 -23.25 -11.44 -11.21
C ILE A 474 -22.58 -10.21 -10.62
N TYR A 475 -23.05 -9.74 -9.46
CA TYR A 475 -22.53 -8.51 -8.87
C TYR A 475 -22.62 -8.49 -7.35
N TYR A 476 -21.73 -7.72 -6.74
CA TYR A 476 -21.84 -7.26 -5.37
C TYR A 476 -22.17 -5.77 -5.37
N VAL A 477 -22.71 -5.28 -4.25
CA VAL A 477 -22.80 -3.83 -4.07
C VAL A 477 -21.40 -3.24 -4.00
N ALA A 478 -21.22 -1.99 -4.40
CA ALA A 478 -19.92 -1.35 -4.33
C ALA A 478 -19.71 -0.66 -2.97
N ARG A 479 -18.73 0.26 -2.90
CA ARG A 479 -18.37 0.97 -1.66
C ARG A 479 -19.48 1.86 -1.10
N ASP A 480 -20.49 2.20 -1.90
CA ASP A 480 -21.63 3.00 -1.43
C ASP A 480 -22.62 2.16 -0.59
N GLY A 481 -22.49 0.83 -0.62
CA GLY A 481 -23.37 -0.11 0.06
C GLY A 481 -24.79 -0.17 -0.53
N ALA A 482 -25.03 0.50 -1.65
CA ALA A 482 -26.32 0.53 -2.31
C ALA A 482 -26.39 -0.53 -3.41
N ASP A 483 -27.49 -1.28 -3.42
CA ASP A 483 -27.77 -2.20 -4.53
C ASP A 483 -28.31 -1.40 -5.71
N ASN A 484 -27.53 -1.37 -6.78
CA ASN A 484 -27.86 -0.65 -7.99
C ASN A 484 -28.32 -1.57 -9.13
N GLY A 485 -28.64 -2.83 -8.84
CA GLY A 485 -29.21 -3.77 -9.80
C GLY A 485 -28.22 -4.25 -10.86
N GLY A 486 -26.93 -4.30 -10.56
CA GLY A 486 -25.86 -4.68 -11.46
C GLY A 486 -25.42 -3.56 -12.42
N ARG A 487 -25.68 -2.30 -12.06
CA ARG A 487 -25.24 -1.15 -12.87
C ARG A 487 -23.74 -0.94 -12.67
N TYR A 488 -23.05 -0.59 -13.75
CA TYR A 488 -21.61 -0.36 -13.74
C TYR A 488 -21.25 0.86 -14.56
N ASP A 489 -20.16 1.53 -14.19
CA ASP A 489 -19.62 2.64 -14.96
C ASP A 489 -18.57 2.13 -15.95
N ALA A 490 -18.75 2.51 -17.21
CA ALA A 490 -17.73 2.43 -18.26
C ALA A 490 -16.95 3.76 -18.30
N ASP A 491 -15.65 3.73 -18.60
CA ASP A 491 -14.84 4.97 -18.68
C ASP A 491 -15.12 5.68 -20.01
N GLY A 492 -14.40 6.78 -20.29
CA GLY A 492 -14.56 7.52 -21.55
C GLY A 492 -14.32 6.66 -22.80
N ASP A 493 -13.57 5.56 -22.66
CA ASP A 493 -13.27 4.60 -23.73
C ASP A 493 -14.20 3.38 -23.68
N GLY A 494 -15.24 3.42 -22.85
CA GLY A 494 -16.23 2.35 -22.70
C GLY A 494 -15.79 1.21 -21.78
N PHE A 495 -14.58 1.23 -21.21
CA PHE A 495 -14.00 0.13 -20.45
C PHE A 495 -14.50 0.10 -19.00
N VAL A 496 -14.77 -1.10 -18.49
CA VAL A 496 -15.12 -1.32 -17.08
C VAL A 496 -13.84 -1.73 -16.35
N ASP A 497 -13.03 -0.77 -15.92
CA ASP A 497 -11.98 -1.04 -14.95
C ASP A 497 -12.48 -0.86 -13.52
N HIS A 498 -12.35 -1.93 -12.76
CA HIS A 498 -12.56 -1.94 -11.32
C HIS A 498 -11.35 -1.36 -10.55
N ARG A 499 -10.18 -1.26 -11.20
CA ARG A 499 -8.91 -0.77 -10.63
C ARG A 499 -8.85 0.76 -10.49
N ASP A 500 -9.56 1.50 -11.34
CA ASP A 500 -9.38 2.95 -11.50
C ASP A 500 -10.51 3.84 -10.95
N ARG A 501 -11.49 3.29 -10.21
CA ARG A 501 -12.65 4.10 -9.78
C ARG A 501 -12.90 4.18 -8.28
N CYS A 502 -12.97 5.43 -7.84
CA CYS A 502 -13.60 5.87 -6.61
C CYS A 502 -15.10 6.06 -6.91
N GLY A 503 -15.97 5.18 -6.39
CA GLY A 503 -17.43 5.30 -6.51
C GLY A 503 -18.08 4.48 -7.63
N SER A 504 -17.61 3.26 -7.90
CA SER A 504 -18.37 2.31 -8.71
C SER A 504 -19.78 2.11 -8.16
N ILE A 505 -20.72 1.88 -9.06
CA ILE A 505 -22.15 1.71 -8.76
C ILE A 505 -22.40 0.30 -8.16
N ASP A 506 -22.06 -0.75 -8.89
CA ASP A 506 -21.94 -2.12 -8.37
C ASP A 506 -20.62 -2.75 -8.85
N TRP A 507 -20.12 -3.76 -8.13
CA TRP A 507 -18.95 -4.54 -8.52
C TRP A 507 -19.38 -5.74 -9.35
N VAL A 508 -19.14 -5.71 -10.67
CA VAL A 508 -19.74 -6.66 -11.63
C VAL A 508 -18.76 -7.67 -12.22
N PHE A 509 -19.27 -8.85 -12.56
CA PHE A 509 -18.59 -9.89 -13.34
C PHE A 509 -19.52 -10.38 -14.47
N PHE A 510 -19.04 -10.31 -15.71
CA PHE A 510 -19.77 -10.63 -16.93
C PHE A 510 -19.69 -12.13 -17.24
N LEU A 511 -20.83 -12.77 -17.47
CA LEU A 511 -20.90 -14.21 -17.71
C LEU A 511 -20.79 -14.61 -19.19
N ASN A 512 -20.86 -13.63 -20.12
CA ASN A 512 -20.96 -13.87 -21.56
C ASN A 512 -19.84 -13.23 -22.39
N GLY A 513 -18.73 -12.83 -21.76
CA GLY A 513 -17.65 -12.13 -22.49
C GLY A 513 -18.08 -10.78 -23.06
N HIS A 514 -19.20 -10.21 -22.56
CA HIS A 514 -19.70 -8.90 -22.95
C HIS A 514 -19.02 -7.76 -22.20
N ARG A 515 -17.94 -8.04 -21.43
CA ARG A 515 -17.17 -6.99 -20.79
C ARG A 515 -16.71 -6.03 -21.90
N PRO A 516 -17.02 -4.74 -21.81
CA PRO A 516 -16.45 -3.76 -22.71
C PRO A 516 -14.92 -3.80 -22.63
N VAL A 517 -14.25 -3.95 -23.77
CA VAL A 517 -12.78 -4.07 -23.87
C VAL A 517 -12.16 -2.78 -24.37
N LYS A 518 -10.93 -2.51 -23.94
CA LYS A 518 -10.16 -1.34 -24.37
C LYS A 518 -9.48 -1.58 -25.71
N GLU A 519 -9.40 -0.56 -26.57
CA GLU A 519 -8.40 -0.56 -27.65
C GLU A 519 -6.99 -0.40 -27.06
N SER A 520 -5.99 -1.04 -27.67
CA SER A 520 -4.62 -0.90 -27.20
C SER A 520 -4.14 0.53 -27.42
N LEU A 521 -3.56 1.13 -26.37
CA LEU A 521 -2.85 2.42 -26.46
C LEU A 521 -1.34 2.23 -26.67
N TRP A 522 -0.94 1.02 -27.09
CA TRP A 522 0.47 0.76 -27.38
C TRP A 522 0.85 1.43 -28.70
N GLU A 523 1.88 2.26 -28.64
CA GLU A 523 2.53 2.86 -29.80
C GLU A 523 3.79 2.04 -30.10
N ASP A 524 3.94 1.61 -31.36
CA ASP A 524 5.13 0.85 -31.76
C ASP A 524 6.36 1.77 -31.69
N PRO A 525 7.38 1.45 -30.88
CA PRO A 525 8.60 2.26 -30.81
C PRO A 525 9.34 2.33 -32.15
N ASP A 526 9.08 1.39 -33.06
CA ASP A 526 9.68 1.34 -34.40
C ASP A 526 8.83 2.04 -35.48
N ALA A 527 7.62 2.49 -35.15
CA ALA A 527 6.80 3.24 -36.10
C ALA A 527 7.39 4.64 -36.32
N ASP A 528 7.43 5.06 -37.59
CA ASP A 528 7.69 6.46 -37.92
C ASP A 528 6.72 7.34 -37.12
N PRO A 529 7.21 8.39 -36.42
CA PRO A 529 6.33 9.26 -35.67
C PRO A 529 5.30 9.82 -36.64
N ALA A 530 4.02 9.51 -36.40
CA ALA A 530 2.94 10.03 -37.23
C ALA A 530 3.15 11.54 -37.38
N PRO A 531 3.01 12.11 -38.59
CA PRO A 531 3.21 13.54 -38.79
C PRO A 531 2.29 14.25 -37.79
N ARG A 532 2.90 14.94 -36.82
CA ARG A 532 2.17 15.77 -35.87
C ARG A 532 1.42 16.77 -36.71
N VAL A 533 0.12 16.55 -36.92
CA VAL A 533 -0.74 17.52 -37.57
C VAL A 533 -0.65 18.76 -36.68
N PRO A 534 0.00 19.85 -37.11
CA PRO A 534 0.01 21.06 -36.31
C PRO A 534 -1.45 21.46 -36.11
N PRO A 535 -1.87 21.89 -34.92
CA PRO A 535 -3.24 22.28 -34.68
C PRO A 535 -3.63 23.34 -35.72
N THR A 536 -4.46 22.96 -36.69
CA THR A 536 -5.01 23.86 -37.70
C THR A 536 -6.16 24.59 -37.04
N GLY A 537 -5.84 25.59 -36.22
CA GLY A 537 -6.83 26.43 -35.57
C GLY A 537 -6.19 27.33 -34.51
N PRO A 538 -6.63 28.60 -34.39
CA PRO A 538 -6.18 29.46 -33.31
C PRO A 538 -6.66 28.89 -31.98
N PHE A 539 -5.73 28.40 -31.15
CA PHE A 539 -5.86 28.15 -29.70
C PHE A 539 -7.30 28.01 -29.18
N ASP A 540 -7.91 26.86 -29.43
CA ASP A 540 -8.93 26.38 -28.49
C ASP A 540 -8.16 25.84 -27.27
N PRO A 541 -8.39 26.37 -26.06
CA PRO A 541 -7.82 25.81 -24.85
C PRO A 541 -8.27 24.35 -24.72
N PRO A 542 -7.44 23.47 -24.11
CA PRO A 542 -7.83 22.08 -23.88
C PRO A 542 -9.19 22.06 -23.18
N PRO A 543 -10.10 21.11 -23.50
CA PRO A 543 -11.35 20.98 -22.76
C PRO A 543 -10.98 20.86 -21.29
N GLY A 544 -11.39 21.87 -20.52
CA GLY A 544 -11.07 21.93 -19.10
C GLY A 544 -11.45 20.60 -18.47
N ARG A 545 -10.57 20.07 -17.61
CA ARG A 545 -10.94 19.01 -16.67
C ARG A 545 -12.36 19.33 -16.17
N PRO A 546 -13.33 18.40 -16.25
CA PRO A 546 -14.65 18.67 -15.72
C PRO A 546 -14.46 19.15 -14.29
N ALA A 547 -14.94 20.36 -14.02
CA ALA A 547 -14.81 21.01 -12.74
C ALA A 547 -15.18 19.98 -11.68
N SER A 548 -14.27 19.77 -10.73
CA SER A 548 -14.57 19.11 -9.46
C SER A 548 -15.96 19.55 -9.01
N ARG A 549 -16.87 18.57 -8.86
CA ARG A 549 -18.27 18.77 -8.44
C ARG A 549 -18.35 19.92 -7.42
N PRO A 550 -19.31 20.85 -7.54
CA PRO A 550 -19.47 21.89 -6.56
C PRO A 550 -19.64 21.26 -5.18
N GLN A 551 -18.79 21.67 -4.24
CA GLN A 551 -18.91 21.34 -2.83
C GLN A 551 -20.36 21.63 -2.41
N ARG A 552 -21.04 20.63 -1.84
CA ARG A 552 -22.35 20.85 -1.21
C ARG A 552 -22.20 21.99 -0.19
N PRO A 553 -23.04 23.05 -0.26
CA PRO A 553 -23.03 24.06 0.78
C PRO A 553 -23.50 23.44 2.11
N PRO A 554 -23.01 23.95 3.26
CA PRO A 554 -23.38 23.44 4.57
C PRO A 554 -24.88 23.67 4.79
N GLN A 555 -25.60 22.59 5.13
CA GLN A 555 -26.96 22.68 5.63
C GLN A 555 -26.92 23.26 7.05
N HIS A 556 -27.12 24.56 7.19
CA HIS A 556 -27.66 25.13 8.42
C HIS A 556 -28.65 26.25 8.09
N GLU A 557 -29.84 26.07 8.65
CA GLU A 557 -30.82 27.07 9.06
C GLU A 557 -31.46 27.96 7.97
N GLN A 558 -32.73 27.67 7.68
CA GLN A 558 -33.77 28.71 7.66
C GLN A 558 -35.19 28.11 7.67
N HIS A 559 -35.74 27.95 8.88
CA HIS A 559 -37.18 28.12 9.09
C HIS A 559 -37.41 28.85 10.41
N ARG A 560 -37.34 30.19 10.35
CA ARG A 560 -38.13 31.08 11.20
C ARG A 560 -38.60 32.27 10.36
N GLN A 561 -39.89 32.27 10.05
CA GLN A 561 -40.59 33.47 9.59
C GLN A 561 -40.65 34.51 10.73
N PRO A 562 -40.65 35.81 10.42
CA PRO A 562 -40.80 36.85 11.43
C PRO A 562 -42.28 37.07 11.75
N ARG A 563 -42.62 37.17 13.03
CA ARG A 563 -43.84 37.86 13.48
C ARG A 563 -43.45 38.98 14.44
N LYS A 564 -43.63 40.19 13.92
CA LYS A 564 -43.75 41.52 14.54
C LYS A 564 -42.51 42.10 15.23
#